data_AF-A0A7C5X6R0-F1
#
_entry.id   AF-A0A7C5X6R0-F1
#
_cell.length_a   1.000
_cell.length_b   1.000
_cell.length_c   1.000
_cell.angle_alpha   90.00
_cell.angle_beta   90.00
_cell.angle_gamma   90.00
#
_symmetry.space_group_name_H-M   'P 1'
#
loop_
_entity.id
_entity.type
_entity.pdbx_description
1 polymer ?
#
loop_
_entity_poly.entity_id
_entity_poly.type
_entity_poly.pdbx_seq_one_letter_code
_entity_poly.pdbx_strand_id
1 'polypeptide(L)'
;KCGAPMEVRFWGGELYLACSRYPECKSTRDLPRDFSFRYREGRVELAEGLKQAEDVPERLCPTCKVPMEVRHGRYGRYLRCPKCGAAAPIPTGVKCPACEVGELVERTGKNGIFYACSRYPECRFRLSGRPVGPCPNCEKGVLFEDPRRGLRCSNPDCPGP
;
A
#
# COMPACT_ATOMS: atom_id res chain seq x y z
N LYS A 1 2.84 -26.40 8.28
CA LYS A 1 2.52 -27.75 8.83
C LYS A 1 3.66 -28.76 8.65
N CYS A 2 4.46 -28.72 7.58
CA CYS A 2 5.58 -29.66 7.34
C CYS A 2 6.99 -29.07 7.56
N GLY A 3 7.12 -27.76 7.84
CA GLY A 3 8.41 -27.07 8.01
C GLY A 3 9.22 -26.87 6.72
N ALA A 4 8.85 -27.52 5.62
CA ALA A 4 9.49 -27.36 4.32
C ALA A 4 9.22 -25.96 3.72
N PRO A 5 10.17 -25.39 2.96
CA PRO A 5 9.99 -24.10 2.30
C PRO A 5 8.84 -24.17 1.28
N MET A 6 8.15 -23.05 1.08
CA MET A 6 7.12 -22.93 0.06
C MET A 6 7.72 -22.33 -1.22
N GLU A 7 7.35 -22.88 -2.36
CA GLU A 7 7.74 -22.45 -3.70
C GLU A 7 6.58 -21.74 -4.38
N VAL A 8 6.88 -20.71 -5.17
CA VAL A 8 5.89 -20.05 -6.00
C VAL A 8 5.59 -20.92 -7.22
N ARG A 9 4.32 -21.27 -7.42
CA ARG A 9 3.82 -22.01 -8.58
C ARG A 9 2.72 -21.22 -9.29
N PHE A 10 2.52 -21.53 -10.56
CA PHE A 10 1.50 -20.91 -11.40
C PHE A 10 0.39 -21.91 -11.70
N TRP A 11 -0.86 -21.52 -11.49
CA TRP A 11 -2.04 -22.31 -11.86
C TRP A 11 -3.19 -21.39 -12.26
N GLY A 12 -3.78 -21.63 -13.44
CA GLY A 12 -5.00 -20.94 -13.87
C GLY A 12 -4.89 -19.42 -14.01
N GLY A 13 -3.70 -18.87 -14.24
CA GLY A 13 -3.50 -17.41 -14.34
C GLY A 13 -3.07 -16.73 -13.04
N GLU A 14 -3.05 -17.44 -11.92
CA GLU A 14 -2.66 -16.90 -10.62
C GLU A 14 -1.42 -17.63 -10.06
N LEU A 15 -0.58 -16.89 -9.32
CA LEU A 15 0.53 -17.45 -8.58
C LEU A 15 0.10 -17.81 -7.16
N TYR A 16 0.62 -18.91 -6.65
CA TYR A 16 0.37 -19.38 -5.30
C TYR A 16 1.64 -19.99 -4.69
N LEU A 17 1.73 -19.98 -3.37
CA LEU A 17 2.76 -20.68 -2.63
C LEU A 17 2.34 -22.14 -2.45
N ALA A 18 3.14 -23.07 -2.95
CA ALA A 18 2.97 -24.51 -2.77
C ALA A 18 4.12 -25.07 -1.91
N CYS A 19 3.89 -26.13 -1.15
CA CYS A 19 4.98 -26.82 -0.46
C CYS A 19 5.98 -27.42 -1.45
N SER A 20 7.28 -27.24 -1.22
CA SER A 20 8.35 -27.84 -2.05
C SER A 20 8.30 -29.38 -2.06
N ARG A 21 7.75 -29.98 -1.01
CA ARG A 21 7.51 -31.43 -0.88
C ARG A 21 6.25 -31.93 -1.59
N TYR A 22 5.68 -31.18 -2.52
CA TYR A 22 4.61 -31.71 -3.37
C TYR A 22 5.15 -32.89 -4.19
N PRO A 23 4.47 -34.05 -4.27
CA PRO A 23 3.07 -34.30 -3.91
C PRO A 23 2.83 -34.83 -2.48
N GLU A 24 3.87 -35.11 -1.70
CA GLU A 24 3.80 -35.65 -0.33
C GLU A 24 3.12 -34.67 0.64
N CYS A 25 3.28 -33.36 0.39
CA CYS A 25 2.59 -32.31 1.12
C CYS A 25 1.88 -31.37 0.14
N LYS A 26 0.54 -31.39 0.17
CA LYS A 26 -0.33 -30.58 -0.70
C LYS A 26 -0.73 -29.22 -0.10
N SER A 27 0.05 -28.71 0.85
CA SER A 27 -0.23 -27.42 1.48
C SER A 27 0.01 -26.29 0.49
N THR A 28 -1.00 -25.46 0.27
CA THR A 28 -0.94 -24.25 -0.56
C THR A 28 -1.35 -23.01 0.22
N ARG A 29 -0.94 -21.83 -0.25
CA ARG A 29 -1.35 -20.51 0.24
C ARG A 29 -1.40 -19.53 -0.93
N ASP A 30 -2.39 -18.66 -0.93
CA ASP A 30 -2.50 -17.60 -1.94
C ASP A 30 -1.45 -16.51 -1.69
N LEU A 31 -0.90 -15.98 -2.77
CA LEU A 31 -0.10 -14.76 -2.70
C LEU A 31 -1.04 -13.55 -2.59
N PRO A 32 -0.68 -12.49 -1.84
CA PRO A 32 -1.47 -11.27 -1.80
C PRO A 32 -1.54 -10.64 -3.20
N ARG A 33 -2.74 -10.22 -3.62
CA ARG A 33 -3.04 -9.75 -4.98
C ARG A 33 -2.30 -8.48 -5.40
N ASP A 34 -1.75 -7.74 -4.44
CA ASP A 34 -1.11 -6.44 -4.67
C ASP A 34 0.43 -6.52 -4.75
N PHE A 35 1.01 -7.71 -4.94
CA PHE A 35 2.46 -7.86 -5.09
C PHE A 35 2.89 -7.75 -6.56
N SER A 36 3.66 -6.71 -6.88
CA SER A 36 4.47 -6.70 -8.11
C SER A 36 5.67 -7.63 -7.94
N PHE A 37 5.73 -8.72 -8.71
CA PHE A 37 6.88 -9.63 -8.75
C PHE A 37 7.61 -9.51 -10.09
N ARG A 38 8.92 -9.77 -10.11
CA ARG A 38 9.68 -10.01 -11.33
C ARG A 38 10.15 -11.46 -11.38
N TYR A 39 9.99 -12.07 -12.56
CA TYR A 39 10.60 -13.36 -12.87
C TYR A 39 12.00 -13.12 -13.42
N ARG A 40 13.01 -13.72 -12.79
CA ARG A 40 14.38 -13.82 -13.33
C ARG A 40 14.89 -15.24 -13.12
N GLU A 41 15.33 -15.89 -14.20
CA GLU A 41 16.05 -17.18 -14.18
C GLU A 41 15.47 -18.23 -13.23
N GLY A 42 14.16 -18.47 -13.31
CA GLY A 42 13.48 -19.48 -12.48
C GLY A 42 13.28 -19.11 -11.00
N ARG A 43 13.56 -17.85 -10.62
CA ARG A 43 13.27 -17.28 -9.30
C ARG A 43 12.25 -16.15 -9.41
N VAL A 44 11.35 -16.10 -8.44
CA VAL A 44 10.41 -15.01 -8.24
C VAL A 44 11.00 -14.10 -7.17
N GLU A 45 11.41 -12.89 -7.55
CA GLU A 45 11.89 -11.90 -6.59
C GLU A 45 10.69 -11.22 -5.93
N LEU A 46 10.45 -11.56 -4.66
CA LEU A 46 9.35 -11.04 -3.82
C LEU A 46 9.78 -9.86 -2.92
N ALA A 47 11.04 -9.42 -3.02
CA ALA A 47 11.67 -8.53 -2.05
C ALA A 47 11.02 -7.14 -1.95
N GLU A 48 10.54 -6.59 -3.07
CA GLU A 48 9.92 -5.26 -3.09
C GLU A 48 8.47 -5.30 -2.59
N GLY A 49 7.72 -6.37 -2.89
CA GLY A 49 6.34 -6.50 -2.43
C GLY A 49 6.23 -6.81 -0.93
N LEU A 50 7.19 -7.54 -0.33
CA LEU A 50 7.09 -7.93 1.08
C LEU A 50 7.14 -6.71 2.01
N LYS A 51 7.93 -5.69 1.64
CA LYS A 51 8.01 -4.41 2.36
C LYS A 51 6.68 -3.62 2.36
N GLN A 52 5.85 -3.78 1.32
CA GLN A 52 4.54 -3.11 1.23
C GLN A 52 3.45 -3.71 2.14
N ALA A 53 3.66 -4.91 2.68
CA ALA A 53 2.73 -5.55 3.61
C ALA A 53 2.96 -5.10 5.07
N GLU A 54 4.16 -4.62 5.40
CA GLU A 54 4.56 -4.27 6.77
C GLU A 54 4.27 -2.80 7.12
N ASP A 55 4.12 -1.94 6.11
CA ASP A 55 3.92 -0.49 6.24
C ASP A 55 2.46 -0.05 6.48
N VAL A 56 1.63 -0.89 7.09
CA VAL A 56 0.27 -0.46 7.42
C VAL A 56 0.30 0.20 8.79
N PRO A 57 0.07 1.52 8.89
CA PRO A 57 -0.01 2.18 10.19
C PRO A 57 -1.15 1.60 11.02
N GLU A 58 -0.82 1.17 12.24
CA GLU A 58 -1.75 0.70 13.26
C GLU A 58 -2.63 1.87 13.74
N ARG A 59 -3.68 2.19 12.98
CA ARG A 59 -4.63 3.24 13.36
C ARG A 59 -5.66 2.68 14.35
N LEU A 60 -5.88 3.41 15.44
CA LEU A 60 -6.99 3.14 16.35
C LEU A 60 -8.30 3.71 15.80
N CYS A 61 -9.40 2.99 16.00
CA CYS A 61 -10.74 3.45 15.65
C CYS A 61 -11.12 4.71 16.47
N PRO A 62 -11.60 5.81 15.86
CA PRO A 62 -11.94 7.04 16.59
C PRO A 62 -13.07 6.84 17.60
N THR A 63 -13.97 5.89 17.36
CA THR A 63 -15.12 5.62 18.24
C THR A 63 -14.80 4.58 19.31
N CYS A 64 -14.05 3.54 18.95
CA CYS A 64 -13.85 2.37 19.83
C CYS A 64 -12.45 2.26 20.43
N LYS A 65 -11.48 3.04 19.93
CA LYS A 65 -10.05 2.98 20.29
C LYS A 65 -9.41 1.60 20.12
N VAL A 66 -10.04 0.72 19.36
CA VAL A 66 -9.52 -0.62 19.01
C VAL A 66 -8.67 -0.49 17.74
N PRO A 67 -7.53 -1.20 17.63
CA PRO A 67 -6.76 -1.28 16.38
C PRO A 67 -7.65 -1.72 15.22
N MET A 68 -7.56 -0.99 14.10
CA MET A 68 -8.30 -1.33 12.89
C MET A 68 -7.51 -2.33 12.05
N GLU A 69 -8.22 -3.22 11.36
CA GLU A 69 -7.62 -4.25 10.50
C GLU A 69 -7.67 -3.83 9.04
N VAL A 70 -6.65 -4.17 8.26
CA VAL A 70 -6.68 -4.00 6.80
C VAL A 70 -7.56 -5.07 6.18
N ARG A 71 -8.50 -4.61 5.36
CA ARG A 71 -9.34 -5.46 4.50
C ARG A 71 -9.22 -4.99 3.06
N HIS A 72 -9.48 -5.91 2.14
CA HIS A 72 -9.49 -5.64 0.70
C HIS A 72 -10.94 -5.56 0.22
N GLY A 73 -11.25 -4.56 -0.60
CA GLY A 73 -12.57 -4.37 -1.20
C GLY A 73 -12.50 -3.85 -2.63
N ARG A 74 -13.66 -3.50 -3.20
CA ARG A 74 -13.77 -3.00 -4.60
C ARG A 74 -12.94 -1.74 -4.90
N TYR A 75 -12.59 -0.97 -3.87
CA TYR A 75 -11.83 0.28 -3.98
C TYR A 75 -10.42 0.15 -3.40
N GLY A 76 -9.88 -1.07 -3.37
CA GLY A 76 -8.58 -1.39 -2.80
C GLY A 76 -8.64 -1.64 -1.30
N ARG A 77 -7.52 -1.40 -0.63
CA ARG A 77 -7.33 -1.67 0.79
C ARG A 77 -7.94 -0.58 1.65
N TYR A 78 -8.52 -0.97 2.77
CA TYR A 78 -9.13 -0.05 3.73
C TYR A 78 -9.00 -0.58 5.15
N LEU A 79 -9.06 0.31 6.13
CA LEU A 79 -9.10 -0.03 7.53
C LEU A 79 -10.55 -0.30 7.93
N ARG A 80 -10.80 -1.42 8.61
CA ARG A 80 -12.10 -1.74 9.20
C ARG A 80 -11.93 -2.02 10.69
N CYS A 81 -12.75 -1.36 11.51
CA CYS A 81 -12.78 -1.65 12.93
C CYS A 81 -13.47 -3.01 13.17
N PRO A 82 -12.84 -3.97 13.87
CA PRO A 82 -13.45 -5.27 14.15
C PRO A 82 -14.64 -5.17 15.11
N LYS A 83 -14.69 -4.15 15.97
CA LYS A 83 -15.74 -3.98 16.99
C LYS A 83 -17.01 -3.30 16.46
N CYS A 84 -16.88 -2.16 15.79
CA CYS A 84 -18.03 -1.38 15.31
C CYS A 84 -18.25 -1.43 13.79
N GLY A 85 -17.35 -2.09 13.05
CA GLY A 85 -17.45 -2.17 11.59
C GLY A 85 -17.14 -0.88 10.84
N ALA A 86 -16.78 0.21 11.53
CA ALA A 86 -16.42 1.48 10.90
C ALA A 86 -15.29 1.29 9.88
N ALA A 87 -15.47 1.85 8.69
CA ALA A 87 -14.49 1.82 7.61
C ALA A 87 -13.78 3.17 7.49
N ALA A 88 -12.46 3.15 7.32
CA ALA A 88 -11.63 4.32 7.10
C ALA A 88 -10.59 4.01 6.01
N PRO A 89 -10.14 5.01 5.23
CA PRO A 89 -9.04 4.83 4.31
C PRO A 89 -7.71 4.64 5.07
N ILE A 90 -6.74 3.99 4.44
CA ILE A 90 -5.41 3.77 5.03
C ILE A 90 -4.64 5.09 5.02
N PRO A 91 -4.24 5.64 6.17
CA PRO A 91 -3.39 6.82 6.21
C PRO A 91 -1.96 6.47 5.80
N THR A 92 -1.22 7.48 5.35
CA THR A 92 0.20 7.35 5.01
C THR A 92 1.13 7.90 6.09
N GLY A 93 0.61 8.57 7.12
CA GLY A 93 1.41 9.31 8.10
C GLY A 93 1.82 10.72 7.62
N VAL A 94 1.66 11.03 6.32
CA VAL A 94 2.13 12.29 5.75
C VAL A 94 1.03 13.35 5.76
N LYS A 95 1.31 14.50 6.39
CA LYS A 95 0.40 15.65 6.42
C LYS A 95 0.21 16.23 5.02
N CYS A 96 -0.99 16.74 4.77
CA CYS A 96 -1.33 17.40 3.51
C CYS A 96 -0.67 18.79 3.47
N PRO A 97 0.20 19.09 2.49
CA PRO A 97 0.88 20.39 2.41
C PRO A 97 -0.06 21.53 2.03
N ALA A 98 -1.18 21.23 1.38
CA ALA A 98 -2.11 22.25 0.90
C ALA A 98 -3.03 22.79 1.99
N CYS A 99 -3.32 22.00 3.03
CA CYS A 99 -4.23 22.42 4.10
C CYS A 99 -3.66 22.28 5.50
N GLU A 100 -2.52 21.59 5.67
CA GLU A 100 -1.77 21.34 6.91
C GLU A 100 -2.53 20.64 8.06
N VAL A 101 -3.86 20.53 7.93
CA VAL A 101 -4.78 19.91 8.87
C VAL A 101 -5.07 18.47 8.48
N GLY A 102 -5.22 18.20 7.19
CA GLY A 102 -5.51 16.88 6.66
C GLY A 102 -4.27 15.99 6.54
N GLU A 103 -4.51 14.71 6.29
CA GLU A 103 -3.47 13.71 6.08
C GLU A 103 -3.68 13.04 4.72
N LEU A 104 -2.61 12.60 4.08
CA LEU A 104 -2.69 11.86 2.83
C LEU A 104 -3.10 10.41 3.11
N VAL A 105 -4.13 9.95 2.41
CA VAL A 105 -4.69 8.60 2.52
C VAL A 105 -4.64 7.88 1.19
N GLU A 106 -4.42 6.57 1.23
CA GLU A 106 -4.46 5.67 0.07
C GLU A 106 -5.90 5.56 -0.46
N ARG A 107 -6.08 5.74 -1.76
CA ARG A 107 -7.34 5.55 -2.48
C ARG A 107 -7.09 4.84 -3.80
N THR A 108 -8.03 4.03 -4.23
CA THR A 108 -7.96 3.38 -5.55
C THR A 108 -8.90 4.07 -6.52
N GLY A 109 -8.37 4.47 -7.67
CA GLY A 109 -9.13 5.05 -8.77
C GLY A 109 -9.06 4.18 -10.02
N LYS A 110 -9.62 4.68 -11.13
CA LYS A 110 -9.60 4.00 -12.43
C LYS A 110 -8.18 3.71 -12.94
N ASN A 111 -7.22 4.57 -12.60
CA ASN A 111 -5.84 4.51 -13.09
C ASN A 111 -4.87 3.87 -12.07
N GLY A 112 -5.39 3.19 -11.05
CA GLY A 112 -4.59 2.61 -9.96
C GLY A 112 -4.69 3.38 -8.64
N ILE A 113 -3.75 3.08 -7.75
CA ILE A 113 -3.67 3.70 -6.41
C ILE A 113 -3.19 5.14 -6.55
N PHE A 114 -3.83 6.03 -5.80
CA PHE A 114 -3.44 7.43 -5.66
C PHE A 114 -3.62 7.86 -4.20
N TYR A 115 -2.97 8.96 -3.84
CA TYR A 115 -3.00 9.46 -2.47
C TYR A 115 -3.69 10.81 -2.46
N ALA A 116 -4.66 11.00 -1.56
CA ALA A 116 -5.45 12.23 -1.50
C ALA A 116 -5.62 12.70 -0.06
N CYS A 117 -5.92 13.99 0.10
CA CYS A 117 -6.24 14.53 1.42
C CYS A 117 -7.46 13.83 2.03
N SER A 118 -7.39 13.50 3.32
CA SER A 118 -8.49 12.94 4.10
C SER A 118 -9.71 13.87 4.17
N ARG A 119 -9.48 15.18 4.06
CA ARG A 119 -10.50 16.25 4.06
C ARG A 119 -11.06 16.53 2.67
N TYR A 120 -11.25 15.51 1.85
CA TYR A 120 -11.98 15.70 0.59
C TYR A 120 -13.48 15.72 0.91
N PRO A 121 -14.28 16.68 0.40
CA PRO A 121 -14.02 17.55 -0.75
C PRO A 121 -13.42 18.93 -0.44
N GLU A 122 -13.24 19.30 0.83
CA GLU A 122 -12.73 20.62 1.22
C GLU A 122 -11.29 20.88 0.74
N CYS A 123 -10.48 19.84 0.69
CA CYS A 123 -9.11 19.85 0.18
C CYS A 123 -8.98 18.84 -0.97
N ARG A 124 -8.71 19.34 -2.17
CA ARG A 124 -8.59 18.52 -3.41
C ARG A 124 -7.16 18.08 -3.73
N PHE A 125 -6.24 18.23 -2.77
CA PHE A 125 -4.85 17.84 -2.95
C PHE A 125 -4.73 16.31 -3.18
N ARG A 126 -3.92 15.93 -4.18
CA ARG A 126 -3.72 14.55 -4.62
C ARG A 126 -2.30 14.32 -5.16
N LEU A 127 -1.80 13.11 -5.00
CA LEU A 127 -0.53 12.61 -5.52
C LEU A 127 -0.77 11.31 -6.32
N SER A 128 -0.01 11.12 -7.39
CA SER A 128 -0.02 9.92 -8.23
C SER A 128 0.77 8.75 -7.62
N GLY A 129 1.53 9.01 -6.56
CA GLY A 129 2.50 8.08 -6.00
C GLY A 129 2.59 8.16 -4.48
N ARG A 130 3.27 7.18 -3.88
CA ARG A 130 3.33 7.03 -2.42
C ARG A 130 4.09 8.19 -1.79
N PRO A 131 3.51 8.94 -0.85
CA PRO A 131 4.22 10.00 -0.16
C PRO A 131 5.26 9.39 0.79
N VAL A 132 6.49 9.90 0.70
CA VAL A 132 7.63 9.50 1.53
C VAL A 132 7.75 10.43 2.74
N GLY A 133 7.43 11.71 2.55
CA GLY A 133 7.50 12.71 3.62
C GLY A 133 7.50 14.15 3.09
N PRO A 134 7.66 15.15 3.98
CA PRO A 134 7.84 16.54 3.56
C PRO A 134 9.14 16.71 2.76
N CYS A 135 9.12 17.59 1.75
CA CYS A 135 10.28 17.85 0.91
C CYS A 135 11.28 18.77 1.64
N PRO A 136 12.56 18.37 1.81
CA PRO A 136 13.56 19.18 2.49
C PRO A 136 13.97 20.44 1.71
N ASN A 137 13.78 20.46 0.38
CA ASN A 137 14.25 21.56 -0.47
C ASN A 137 13.28 22.74 -0.55
N CYS A 138 11.98 22.51 -0.35
CA CYS A 138 10.99 23.56 -0.50
C CYS A 138 10.08 23.74 0.72
N GLU A 139 10.09 22.81 1.68
CA GLU A 139 9.29 22.75 2.92
C GLU A 139 7.76 22.81 2.75
N LYS A 140 7.27 23.24 1.59
CA LYS A 140 5.86 23.39 1.20
C LYS A 140 5.35 22.20 0.41
N GLY A 141 6.24 21.38 -0.14
CA GLY A 141 5.89 20.22 -0.96
C GLY A 141 6.01 18.91 -0.20
N VAL A 142 5.31 17.88 -0.67
CA VAL A 142 5.51 16.50 -0.23
C VAL A 142 6.29 15.76 -1.30
N LEU A 143 7.28 15.00 -0.85
CA LEU A 143 8.05 14.09 -1.67
C LEU A 143 7.28 12.78 -1.84
N PHE A 144 7.17 12.28 -3.07
CA PHE A 144 6.45 11.05 -3.38
C PHE A 144 7.09 10.26 -4.51
N GLU A 145 6.88 8.94 -4.51
CA GLU A 145 7.38 8.02 -5.52
C GLU A 145 6.35 7.82 -6.63
N ASP A 146 6.54 8.50 -7.77
CA ASP A 146 5.71 8.33 -8.95
C ASP A 146 6.05 7.01 -9.66
N PRO A 147 5.08 6.11 -9.91
CA PRO A 147 5.34 4.82 -10.57
C PRO A 147 5.99 4.93 -11.96
N ARG A 148 5.88 6.07 -12.64
CA ARG A 148 6.40 6.29 -14.01
C ARG A 148 7.67 7.13 -14.04
N ARG A 149 7.85 8.02 -13.06
CA ARG A 149 8.90 9.07 -13.08
C ARG A 149 9.81 9.07 -11.86
N GLY A 150 9.64 8.12 -10.94
CA GLY A 150 10.45 8.02 -9.72
C GLY A 150 10.11 9.10 -8.70
N LEU A 151 11.08 9.44 -7.86
CA LEU A 151 10.92 10.37 -6.74
C LEU A 151 10.70 11.81 -7.22
N ARG A 152 9.61 12.43 -6.79
CA ARG A 152 9.22 13.79 -7.20
C ARG A 152 8.67 14.59 -6.04
N CYS A 153 8.86 15.90 -6.09
CA CYS A 153 8.18 16.84 -5.19
C CYS A 153 6.81 17.22 -5.77
N SER A 154 5.82 17.38 -4.89
CA SER A 154 4.49 17.87 -5.26
C SER A 154 4.47 19.35 -5.64
N ASN A 155 5.48 20.11 -5.23
CA ASN A 155 5.64 21.51 -5.60
C ASN A 155 6.33 21.61 -6.97
N PRO A 156 5.67 22.13 -8.02
CA PRO A 156 6.27 22.28 -9.35
C PRO A 156 7.45 23.26 -9.37
N ASP A 157 7.47 24.23 -8.45
CA ASP A 157 8.54 25.23 -8.32
C ASP A 157 9.73 24.72 -7.48
N CYS A 158 9.69 23.46 -7.03
CA CYS A 158 10.82 22.86 -6.33
C CYS A 158 11.96 22.65 -7.33
N PRO A 159 13.19 23.10 -7.05
CA PRO A 159 14.35 22.95 -7.94
C PRO A 159 14.77 21.49 -8.20
N GLY A 160 14.07 20.55 -7.56
CA GLY A 160 14.27 19.11 -7.64
C GLY A 160 14.26 18.51 -6.24
N PRO A 161 13.90 17.24 -6.08
CA PRO A 161 14.52 16.39 -5.07
C PRO A 161 15.95 15.99 -5.47
#